data_AF-A0A4Q3S679-F1
#
_entry.id   AF-A0A4Q3S679-F1
#
_cell.length_a   1.000
_cell.length_b   1.000
_cell.length_c   1.000
_cell.angle_alpha   90.00
_cell.angle_beta   90.00
_cell.angle_gamma   90.00
#
_symmetry.space_group_name_H-M   'P 1'
#
loop_
_entity.id
_entity.type
_entity.pdbx_description
1 polymer ?
#
loop_
_entity_poly.entity_id
_entity_poly.type
_entity_poly.pdbx_seq_one_letter_code
_entity_poly.pdbx_strand_id
1 'polypeptide(L)'
;MVSIISGILSACFNFGLEAGKSMANTANEVWKTANPGDGEFLFQNNVVYVVILWGGLTVNFIWCMILNAKNKSFHDYTNKKVPLTRNYIFSALAGITWFLQFFFYGMGESKLGNGASSWILHMAFIILVANLWGLILKEWKGVNRKTTYTIIAGIVTIIISVLVVGYGNSLK
;
A
#
# COMPACT_ATOMS: atom_id res chain seq x y z
N MET A 1 8.72 -12.21 -14.35
CA MET A 1 9.94 -11.62 -13.75
C MET A 1 9.62 -10.37 -12.94
N VAL A 2 8.85 -9.43 -13.48
CA VAL A 2 8.37 -8.24 -12.73
C VAL A 2 7.57 -8.62 -11.46
N SER A 3 6.74 -9.68 -11.51
CA SER A 3 5.98 -10.17 -10.35
C SER A 3 6.84 -10.67 -9.20
N ILE A 4 7.98 -11.33 -9.49
CA ILE A 4 8.90 -11.86 -8.48
C ILE A 4 9.65 -10.71 -7.82
N ILE A 5 10.20 -9.80 -8.62
CA ILE A 5 10.94 -8.64 -8.12
C ILE A 5 10.01 -7.71 -7.31
N SER A 6 8.78 -7.49 -7.79
CA SER A 6 7.76 -6.72 -7.06
C SER A 6 7.41 -7.37 -5.72
N GLY A 7 7.27 -8.70 -5.67
CA GLY A 7 7.03 -9.42 -4.42
C GLY A 7 8.15 -9.25 -3.40
N ILE A 8 9.41 -9.38 -3.84
CA ILE A 8 10.59 -9.20 -2.98
C ILE A 8 10.67 -7.75 -2.47
N LEU A 9 10.49 -6.77 -3.35
CA LEU A 9 10.56 -5.34 -2.99
C LEU A 9 9.39 -4.92 -2.08
N SER A 10 8.21 -5.53 -2.24
CA SER A 10 7.06 -5.27 -1.36
C SER A 10 7.35 -5.67 0.09
N ALA A 11 8.10 -6.77 0.31
CA ALA A 11 8.52 -7.17 1.65
C ALA A 11 9.44 -6.14 2.33
N CYS A 12 10.24 -5.38 1.55
CA CYS A 12 11.10 -4.33 2.08
C CYS A 12 10.31 -3.20 2.76
N PHE A 13 9.09 -2.91 2.31
CA PHE A 13 8.24 -1.90 2.95
C PHE A 13 7.84 -2.35 4.36
N ASN A 14 7.47 -3.62 4.52
CA ASN A 14 7.17 -4.20 5.83
C ASN A 14 8.40 -4.22 6.76
N PHE A 15 9.58 -4.57 6.24
CA PHE A 15 10.83 -4.47 7.02
C PHE A 15 11.14 -3.04 7.47
N GLY A 16 10.86 -2.05 6.62
CA GLY A 16 10.97 -0.64 7.00
C GLY A 16 10.03 -0.29 8.16
N LEU A 17 8.78 -0.78 8.14
CA LEU A 17 7.83 -0.56 9.22
C LEU A 17 8.27 -1.19 10.53
N GLU A 18 8.76 -2.42 10.44
CA GLU A 18 9.27 -3.16 11.59
C GLU A 18 10.51 -2.49 12.20
N ALA A 19 11.44 -2.03 11.37
CA ALA A 19 12.61 -1.27 11.83
C ALA A 19 12.22 0.08 12.45
N GLY A 20 11.15 0.70 11.97
CA GLY A 20 10.63 1.97 12.50
C GLY A 20 9.79 1.85 13.77
N LYS A 21 9.52 0.64 14.29
CA LYS A 21 8.73 0.45 15.53
C LYS A 21 9.29 1.24 16.71
N SER A 22 10.61 1.44 16.79
CA SER A 22 11.23 2.29 17.82
C SER A 22 10.73 3.73 17.77
N MET A 23 10.57 4.31 16.58
CA MET A 23 10.02 5.65 16.39
C MET A 23 8.54 5.72 16.76
N ALA A 24 7.77 4.69 16.42
CA ALA A 24 6.36 4.58 16.79
C ALA A 24 6.20 4.53 18.32
N ASN A 25 7.03 3.75 19.01
CA ASN A 25 7.01 3.63 20.48
C ASN A 25 7.36 4.97 21.17
N THR A 26 8.42 5.66 20.72
CA THR A 26 8.79 6.97 21.27
C THR A 26 7.67 7.99 21.06
N ALA A 27 7.02 7.99 19.89
CA ALA A 27 5.88 8.87 19.64
C ALA A 27 4.69 8.55 20.54
N ASN A 28 4.43 7.27 20.82
CA ASN A 28 3.39 6.81 21.74
C ASN A 28 3.69 7.25 23.19
N GLU A 29 4.94 7.18 23.65
CA GLU A 29 5.35 7.66 24.98
C GLU A 29 5.16 9.17 25.14
N VAL A 30 5.56 9.96 24.13
CA VAL A 30 5.35 11.42 24.11
C VAL A 30 3.85 11.73 24.13
N TRP A 31 3.04 11.01 23.36
CA TRP A 31 1.59 11.17 23.33
C TRP A 31 0.93 10.84 24.67
N LYS A 32 1.27 9.72 25.29
CA LYS A 32 0.76 9.30 26.61
C LYS A 32 1.13 10.29 27.71
N THR A 33 2.31 10.90 27.61
CA THR A 33 2.75 11.94 28.55
C THR A 33 1.95 13.25 28.37
N ALA A 34 1.60 13.59 27.13
CA ALA A 34 0.84 14.81 26.81
C ALA A 34 -0.68 14.66 27.03
N ASN A 35 -1.24 13.46 26.87
CA ASN A 35 -2.68 13.18 26.99
C ASN A 35 -2.93 12.00 27.95
N PRO A 36 -2.85 12.25 29.28
CA PRO A 36 -3.09 11.21 30.26
C PRO A 36 -4.57 10.79 30.24
N GLY A 37 -4.85 9.57 29.74
CA GLY A 37 -6.18 8.96 29.74
C GLY A 37 -6.70 8.50 28.36
N ASP A 38 -6.11 8.98 27.26
CA ASP A 38 -6.59 8.68 25.89
C ASP A 38 -6.04 7.37 25.28
N GLY A 39 -5.30 6.59 26.07
CA GLY A 39 -4.76 5.28 25.64
C GLY A 39 -3.55 5.40 24.72
N GLU A 40 -3.44 4.48 23.75
CA GLU A 40 -2.31 4.44 22.80
C GLU A 40 -2.47 5.42 21.64
N PHE A 41 -1.35 5.93 21.13
CA PHE A 41 -1.34 6.84 20.00
C PHE A 41 -1.77 6.14 18.70
N LEU A 42 -3.00 6.43 18.26
CA LEU A 42 -3.61 5.86 17.06
C LEU A 42 -2.80 6.08 15.77
N PHE A 43 -1.97 7.13 15.72
CA PHE A 43 -1.20 7.51 14.53
C PHE A 43 0.30 7.22 14.65
N GLN A 44 0.72 6.37 15.59
CA GLN A 44 2.13 6.03 15.80
C GLN A 44 2.84 5.53 14.54
N ASN A 45 2.13 4.76 13.70
CA ASN A 45 2.66 4.25 12.43
C ASN A 45 2.89 5.35 11.38
N ASN A 46 2.16 6.47 11.46
CA ASN A 46 2.33 7.58 10.51
C ASN A 46 3.73 8.21 10.63
N VAL A 47 4.31 8.21 11.82
CA VAL A 47 5.68 8.71 12.07
C VAL A 47 6.70 7.90 11.27
N VAL A 48 6.48 6.58 11.20
CA VAL A 48 7.33 5.67 10.44
C VAL A 48 7.10 5.83 8.94
N TYR A 49 5.84 6.00 8.49
CA TYR A 49 5.53 6.21 7.08
C TYR A 49 6.21 7.44 6.49
N VAL A 50 6.36 8.53 7.24
CA VAL A 50 7.07 9.72 6.76
C VAL A 50 8.47 9.35 6.30
N VAL A 51 9.24 8.62 7.10
CA VAL A 51 10.63 8.26 6.77
C VAL A 51 10.70 7.29 5.59
N ILE A 52 9.86 6.24 5.60
CA ILE A 52 9.86 5.22 4.54
C ILE A 52 9.44 5.82 3.19
N LEU A 53 8.36 6.61 3.18
CA LEU A 53 7.83 7.20 1.95
C LEU A 53 8.78 8.27 1.39
N TRP A 54 9.55 8.97 2.21
CA TRP A 54 10.63 9.84 1.75
C TRP A 54 11.73 9.04 1.03
N GLY A 55 12.12 7.88 1.57
CA GLY A 55 13.03 6.95 0.89
C GLY A 55 12.47 6.52 -0.47
N GLY A 56 11.21 6.09 -0.52
CA GLY A 56 10.54 5.74 -1.77
C GLY A 56 10.45 6.91 -2.76
N LEU A 57 10.16 8.12 -2.28
CA LEU A 57 10.08 9.33 -3.09
C LEU A 57 11.43 9.66 -3.72
N THR A 58 12.52 9.65 -2.94
CA THR A 58 13.86 10.00 -3.45
C THR A 58 14.30 9.07 -4.57
N VAL A 59 14.17 7.74 -4.39
CA VAL A 59 14.55 6.76 -5.41
C VAL A 59 13.69 6.92 -6.66
N ASN A 60 12.38 7.03 -6.50
CA ASN A 60 11.46 7.21 -7.64
C ASN A 60 11.71 8.53 -8.36
N PHE A 61 11.93 9.62 -7.62
CA PHE A 61 12.19 10.94 -8.19
C PHE A 61 13.49 10.95 -9.00
N ILE A 62 14.58 10.42 -8.45
CA ILE A 62 15.86 10.32 -9.15
C ILE A 62 15.69 9.50 -10.43
N TRP A 63 15.03 8.34 -10.34
CA TRP A 63 14.81 7.48 -11.51
C TRP A 63 13.96 8.16 -12.58
N CYS A 64 12.86 8.80 -12.17
CA CYS A 64 12.00 9.56 -13.08
C CYS A 64 12.77 10.70 -13.75
N MET A 65 13.61 11.44 -13.02
CA MET A 65 14.42 12.52 -13.59
C MET A 65 15.44 12.00 -14.62
N ILE A 66 16.12 10.88 -14.31
CA ILE A 66 17.03 10.22 -15.25
C ILE A 66 16.27 9.79 -16.52
N LEU A 67 15.12 9.15 -16.36
CA LEU A 67 14.32 8.66 -17.48
C LEU A 67 13.79 9.82 -18.34
N ASN A 68 13.36 10.90 -17.70
CA ASN A 68 12.87 12.11 -18.36
C ASN A 68 13.98 12.78 -19.20
N ALA A 69 15.22 12.79 -18.69
CA ALA A 69 16.39 13.25 -19.42
C ALA A 69 16.74 12.35 -20.60
N LYS A 70 16.73 11.03 -20.42
CA LYS A 70 17.04 10.07 -21.50
C LYS A 70 15.99 10.09 -22.62
N ASN A 71 14.71 10.21 -22.26
CA ASN A 71 13.60 10.19 -23.21
C ASN A 71 13.25 11.58 -23.78
N LYS A 72 13.92 12.65 -23.32
CA LYS A 72 13.67 14.04 -23.74
C LYS A 72 12.22 14.51 -23.57
N SER A 73 11.51 13.94 -22.60
CA SER A 73 10.08 14.23 -22.33
C SER A 73 9.85 15.44 -21.42
N PHE A 74 10.88 16.23 -21.12
CA PHE A 74 10.74 17.45 -20.31
C PHE A 74 9.77 18.47 -20.91
N HIS A 75 9.65 18.51 -22.24
CA HIS A 75 8.73 19.42 -22.91
C HIS A 75 7.25 19.07 -22.65
N ASP A 76 6.92 17.80 -22.34
CA ASP A 76 5.55 17.34 -22.12
C ASP A 76 4.92 17.99 -20.88
N TYR A 77 5.72 18.38 -19.90
CA TYR A 77 5.27 19.11 -18.71
C TYR A 77 4.81 20.55 -19.01
N THR A 78 5.17 21.09 -20.17
CA THR A 78 4.81 22.45 -20.60
C THR A 78 3.92 22.48 -21.84
N ASN A 79 3.54 21.31 -22.35
CA ASN A 79 2.79 21.19 -23.59
C ASN A 79 1.34 21.63 -23.37
N LYS A 80 1.00 22.84 -23.85
CA LYS A 80 -0.35 23.42 -23.72
C LYS A 80 -1.43 22.69 -24.53
N LYS A 81 -1.06 21.73 -25.40
CA LYS A 81 -2.01 20.94 -26.18
C LYS A 81 -2.69 19.83 -25.36
N VAL A 82 -2.15 19.49 -24.19
CA VAL A 82 -2.72 18.49 -23.28
C VAL A 82 -3.34 19.15 -22.05
N PRO A 83 -4.41 18.59 -21.46
CA PRO A 83 -5.07 19.16 -20.27
C PRO A 83 -4.23 18.94 -19.00
N LEU A 84 -3.14 19.69 -18.87
CA LEU A 84 -2.15 19.56 -17.79
C LEU A 84 -2.76 19.63 -16.39
N THR A 85 -3.61 20.62 -16.12
CA THR A 85 -4.27 20.79 -14.81
C THR A 85 -5.09 19.58 -14.42
N ARG A 86 -5.84 19.00 -15.38
CA ARG A 86 -6.66 17.82 -15.13
C ARG A 86 -5.81 16.59 -14.86
N ASN A 87 -4.70 16.43 -15.58
CA ASN A 87 -3.74 15.35 -15.35
C ASN A 87 -3.11 15.46 -13.96
N TYR A 88 -2.67 16.65 -13.55
CA TYR A 88 -2.10 16.84 -12.20
C TYR A 88 -3.13 16.59 -11.10
N ILE A 89 -4.38 17.03 -11.28
CA ILE A 89 -5.46 16.75 -10.32
C ILE A 89 -5.70 15.24 -10.21
N PHE A 90 -5.82 14.52 -11.33
CA PHE A 90 -6.03 13.07 -11.27
C PHE A 90 -4.84 12.32 -10.68
N SER A 91 -3.61 12.73 -10.99
CA SER A 91 -2.41 12.15 -10.37
C SER A 91 -2.37 12.42 -8.86
N ALA A 92 -2.73 13.63 -8.42
CA ALA A 92 -2.81 13.98 -7.00
C ALA A 92 -3.90 13.18 -6.29
N LEU A 93 -5.10 13.08 -6.89
CA LEU A 93 -6.21 12.28 -6.34
C LEU A 93 -5.85 10.80 -6.22
N ALA A 94 -5.19 10.23 -7.23
CA ALA A 94 -4.73 8.86 -7.19
C ALA A 94 -3.70 8.65 -6.07
N GLY A 95 -2.74 9.58 -5.92
CA GLY A 95 -1.74 9.54 -4.85
C GLY A 95 -2.35 9.67 -3.45
N ILE A 96 -3.30 10.60 -3.26
CA ILE A 96 -4.02 10.78 -1.99
C ILE A 96 -4.84 9.53 -1.66
N THR A 97 -5.57 8.98 -2.63
CA THR A 97 -6.37 7.76 -2.43
C THR A 97 -5.47 6.58 -2.07
N TRP A 98 -4.33 6.46 -2.73
CA TRP A 98 -3.33 5.44 -2.40
C TRP A 98 -2.77 5.66 -1.00
N PHE A 99 -2.43 6.89 -0.59
CA PHE A 99 -1.91 7.12 0.75
C PHE A 99 -2.97 6.89 1.84
N LEU A 100 -4.22 7.23 1.57
CA LEU A 100 -5.34 7.04 2.49
C LEU A 100 -5.51 5.57 2.91
N GLN A 101 -5.10 4.62 2.05
CA GLN A 101 -5.05 3.20 2.39
C GLN A 101 -4.18 2.92 3.63
N PHE A 102 -3.02 3.60 3.75
CA PHE A 102 -2.09 3.42 4.86
C PHE A 102 -2.59 4.08 6.14
N PHE A 103 -3.32 5.18 6.01
CA PHE A 103 -3.93 5.86 7.15
C PHE A 103 -4.99 4.96 7.83
N PHE A 104 -5.87 4.35 7.03
CA PHE A 104 -6.84 3.38 7.56
C PHE A 104 -6.20 2.10 8.07
N TYR A 105 -5.13 1.64 7.42
CA TYR A 105 -4.35 0.51 7.89
C TYR A 105 -3.72 0.77 9.27
N GLY A 106 -3.06 1.92 9.47
CA GLY A 106 -2.44 2.27 10.75
C GLY A 106 -3.47 2.33 11.88
N MET A 107 -4.66 2.89 11.60
CA MET A 107 -5.78 2.88 12.54
C MET A 107 -6.25 1.45 12.86
N GLY A 108 -6.40 0.59 11.85
CA GLY A 108 -6.80 -0.81 12.03
C GLY A 108 -5.78 -1.63 12.82
N GLU A 109 -4.50 -1.48 12.53
CA GLU A 109 -3.41 -2.16 13.24
C GLU A 109 -3.39 -1.79 14.72
N SER A 110 -3.57 -0.51 15.05
CA SER A 110 -3.58 -0.02 16.44
C SER A 110 -4.68 -0.67 17.31
N LYS A 111 -5.77 -1.16 16.70
CA LYS A 111 -6.86 -1.86 17.39
C LYS A 111 -6.68 -3.38 17.44
N LEU A 112 -5.98 -3.95 16.47
CA LEU A 112 -5.76 -5.41 16.34
C LEU A 112 -4.56 -5.92 17.16
N GLY A 113 -3.61 -5.05 17.53
CA GLY A 113 -2.49 -5.40 18.42
C GLY A 113 -1.44 -6.38 17.86
N ASN A 114 -1.64 -6.91 16.65
CA ASN A 114 -0.71 -7.82 15.97
C ASN A 114 -0.36 -7.29 14.56
N GLY A 115 0.75 -6.57 14.47
CA GLY A 115 1.19 -5.89 13.23
C GLY A 115 1.46 -6.82 12.05
N ALA A 116 2.07 -7.99 12.29
CA ALA A 116 2.41 -8.93 11.23
C ALA A 116 1.15 -9.54 10.59
N SER A 117 0.17 -9.97 11.40
CA SER A 117 -1.09 -10.48 10.88
C SER A 117 -1.93 -9.37 10.22
N SER A 118 -1.89 -8.15 10.76
CA SER A 118 -2.58 -6.99 10.18
C SER A 118 -2.07 -6.68 8.76
N TRP A 119 -0.73 -6.66 8.56
CA TRP A 119 -0.12 -6.37 7.25
C TRP A 119 -0.53 -7.39 6.18
N ILE A 120 -0.45 -8.69 6.51
CA ILE A 120 -0.82 -9.77 5.57
C ILE A 120 -2.31 -9.68 5.22
N LEU A 121 -3.17 -9.43 6.21
CA LEU A 121 -4.61 -9.28 6.00
C LEU A 121 -4.93 -8.09 5.08
N HIS A 122 -4.25 -6.96 5.29
CA HIS A 122 -4.42 -5.76 4.46
C HIS A 122 -4.01 -6.02 3.00
N MET A 123 -2.84 -6.60 2.77
CA MET A 123 -2.36 -6.93 1.42
C MET A 123 -3.28 -7.92 0.71
N ALA A 124 -3.72 -8.98 1.42
CA ALA A 124 -4.65 -9.97 0.88
C ALA A 124 -6.00 -9.34 0.49
N PHE A 125 -6.52 -8.43 1.32
CA PHE A 125 -7.78 -7.74 1.06
C PHE A 125 -7.68 -6.82 -0.16
N ILE A 126 -6.59 -6.06 -0.31
CA ILE A 126 -6.37 -5.21 -1.50
C ILE A 126 -6.37 -6.05 -2.78
N ILE A 127 -5.64 -7.17 -2.80
CA ILE A 127 -5.55 -8.05 -3.97
C ILE A 127 -6.93 -8.64 -4.30
N LEU A 128 -7.67 -9.07 -3.28
CA LEU A 128 -9.01 -9.62 -3.45
C LEU A 128 -9.98 -8.60 -4.05
N VAL A 129 -10.04 -7.39 -3.47
CA VAL A 129 -10.93 -6.32 -3.96
C VAL A 129 -10.53 -5.87 -5.36
N ALA A 130 -9.24 -5.73 -5.65
CA ALA A 130 -8.76 -5.35 -6.98
C ALA A 130 -9.14 -6.39 -8.05
N ASN A 131 -9.00 -7.68 -7.75
CA ASN A 131 -9.40 -8.74 -8.69
C ASN A 131 -10.92 -8.81 -8.87
N LEU A 132 -11.71 -8.65 -7.80
CA LEU A 132 -13.17 -8.58 -7.89
C LEU A 132 -13.61 -7.40 -8.75
N TRP A 133 -13.03 -6.23 -8.56
CA TRP A 133 -13.36 -5.04 -9.34
C TRP A 133 -12.99 -5.20 -10.82
N GLY A 134 -11.84 -5.80 -11.12
CA GLY A 134 -11.44 -6.13 -12.49
C GLY A 134 -12.39 -7.12 -13.19
N LEU A 135 -12.98 -8.06 -12.42
CA LEU A 135 -14.04 -8.94 -12.92
C LEU A 135 -15.36 -8.19 -13.17
N ILE A 136 -15.75 -7.28 -12.27
CA ILE A 136 -16.98 -6.45 -12.40
C ILE A 136 -16.87 -5.53 -13.62
N LEU A 137 -15.72 -4.88 -13.83
CA LEU A 137 -15.43 -4.04 -14.98
C LEU A 137 -15.30 -4.83 -16.30
N LYS A 138 -15.39 -6.17 -16.24
CA LYS A 138 -15.30 -7.08 -17.39
C LYS A 138 -13.99 -6.92 -18.17
N GLU A 139 -12.91 -6.53 -17.50
CA GLU A 139 -11.57 -6.37 -18.13
C GLU A 139 -11.06 -7.69 -18.72
N TRP A 140 -11.55 -8.80 -18.20
CA TRP A 140 -11.21 -10.16 -18.62
C TRP A 140 -12.18 -10.73 -19.68
N LYS A 141 -13.01 -9.89 -20.31
CA LYS A 141 -13.93 -10.34 -21.36
C LYS A 141 -13.16 -10.56 -22.66
N GLY A 142 -12.82 -11.82 -22.94
CA GLY A 142 -12.11 -12.24 -24.16
C GLY A 142 -10.80 -13.00 -23.93
N VAL A 143 -10.38 -13.17 -22.68
CA VAL A 143 -9.25 -14.07 -22.35
C VAL A 143 -9.65 -15.54 -22.38
N ASN A 144 -8.66 -16.40 -22.60
CA ASN A 144 -8.82 -17.85 -22.63
C ASN A 144 -9.42 -18.36 -21.30
N ARG A 145 -10.32 -19.35 -21.38
CA ARG A 145 -10.97 -19.97 -20.21
C ARG A 145 -9.97 -20.43 -19.16
N LYS A 146 -8.80 -20.96 -19.59
CA LYS A 146 -7.72 -21.35 -18.66
C LYS A 146 -7.25 -20.20 -17.78
N THR A 147 -7.07 -19.00 -18.36
CA THR A 147 -6.66 -17.80 -17.63
C THR A 147 -7.72 -17.39 -16.61
N THR A 148 -9.00 -17.42 -16.99
CA THR A 148 -10.11 -17.13 -16.08
C THR A 148 -10.13 -18.11 -14.89
N TYR A 149 -9.93 -19.41 -15.13
CA TYR A 149 -9.82 -20.39 -14.06
C TYR A 149 -8.62 -20.14 -13.14
N THR A 150 -7.47 -19.73 -13.68
CA THR A 150 -6.29 -19.38 -12.86
C THR A 150 -6.57 -18.18 -11.95
N ILE A 151 -7.26 -17.15 -12.45
CA ILE A 151 -7.63 -15.98 -11.64
C ILE A 151 -8.59 -16.39 -10.52
N ILE A 152 -9.63 -17.16 -10.84
CA ILE A 152 -10.59 -17.64 -9.84
C ILE A 152 -9.90 -18.51 -8.78
N ALA A 153 -9.02 -19.43 -9.20
CA ALA A 153 -8.26 -20.26 -8.28
C ALA A 153 -7.40 -19.41 -7.33
N GLY A 154 -6.71 -18.38 -7.85
CA GLY A 154 -5.94 -17.43 -7.05
C GLY A 154 -6.80 -16.67 -6.02
N ILE A 155 -7.98 -16.19 -6.42
CA ILE A 155 -8.93 -15.52 -5.51
C ILE A 155 -9.36 -16.48 -4.40
N VAL A 156 -9.72 -17.73 -4.74
CA VAL A 156 -10.11 -18.75 -3.76
C VAL A 156 -8.97 -19.06 -2.79
N THR A 157 -7.74 -19.19 -3.29
CA THR A 157 -6.55 -19.39 -2.44
C THR A 157 -6.37 -18.23 -1.45
N ILE A 158 -6.51 -16.98 -1.89
CA ILE A 158 -6.40 -15.80 -1.01
C ILE A 158 -7.49 -15.82 0.06
N ILE A 159 -8.73 -16.16 -0.29
CA ILE A 159 -9.84 -16.28 0.67
C ILE A 159 -9.51 -17.33 1.74
N ILE A 160 -9.02 -18.50 1.32
CA ILE A 160 -8.61 -19.56 2.27
C ILE A 160 -7.48 -19.06 3.17
N SER A 161 -6.46 -18.40 2.63
CA SER A 161 -5.36 -17.84 3.43
C SER A 161 -5.85 -16.83 4.46
N VAL A 162 -6.78 -15.94 4.10
CA VAL A 162 -7.38 -14.96 5.02
C VAL A 162 -8.15 -15.67 6.14
N LEU A 163 -8.97 -16.68 5.83
CA LEU A 163 -9.71 -17.44 6.82
C LEU A 163 -8.78 -18.19 7.80
N VAL A 164 -7.70 -18.78 7.29
CA VAL A 164 -6.70 -19.48 8.12
C VAL A 164 -5.99 -18.51 9.07
N VAL A 165 -5.53 -17.36 8.57
CA VAL A 165 -4.86 -16.34 9.40
C VAL A 165 -5.84 -15.75 10.43
N GLY A 166 -7.08 -15.49 10.03
CA GLY A 166 -8.14 -15.01 10.93
C GLY A 166 -8.43 -16.01 12.05
N TYR A 167 -8.59 -17.29 11.72
CA TYR A 167 -8.79 -18.35 12.69
C TYR A 167 -7.58 -18.49 13.64
N GLY A 168 -6.36 -18.45 13.10
CA GLY A 168 -5.13 -18.50 13.90
C GLY A 168 -5.01 -17.34 14.89
N ASN A 169 -5.44 -16.13 14.54
CA ASN A 169 -5.50 -15.00 15.45
C ASN A 169 -6.60 -15.14 16.52
N SER A 170 -7.73 -15.80 16.22
CA SER A 170 -8.83 -15.99 17.18
C SER A 170 -8.57 -17.04 18.25
N LEU A 171 -7.59 -17.92 18.05
CA LEU A 171 -7.19 -18.96 19.01
C LEU A 171 -6.20 -18.46 20.07
N LYS A 172 -5.87 -17.15 20.06
CA LYS A 172 -4.93 -16.51 20.95
C LYS A 172 -5.67 -15.58 21.90
#